data_AF-A0A093PIX8-F1
#
_entry.id   AF-A0A093PIX8-F1
#
_cell.length_a   1.000
_cell.length_b   1.000
_cell.length_c   1.000
_cell.angle_alpha   90.00
_cell.angle_beta   90.00
_cell.angle_gamma   90.00
#
_symmetry.space_group_name_H-M   'P 1'
#
loop_
_entity.id
_entity.type
_entity.pdbx_description
1 polymer ?
#
loop_
_entity_poly.entity_id
_entity_poly.type
_entity_poly.pdbx_seq_one_letter_code
_entity_poly.pdbx_strand_id
1 'polypeptide(L)' 'LQKVSPGGLPTFSAHPARFSPDDKFSRHRLALKRRFGVLPTQKGRAVL' A
#
# COMPACT_ATOMS: atom_id res chain seq x y z
N LEU A 1 8.07 20.14 -9.39
CA LEU A 1 7.13 19.62 -8.38
C LEU A 1 7.58 20.13 -7.02
N GLN A 2 6.70 20.77 -6.24
CA GLN A 2 7.02 21.09 -4.84
C GLN A 2 7.22 19.77 -4.08
N LYS A 3 8.23 19.67 -3.21
CA LYS A 3 8.58 18.41 -2.51
C LYS A 3 7.92 18.30 -1.13
N VAL A 4 7.49 19.43 -0.57
CA VAL A 4 6.94 19.55 0.78
C VAL A 4 5.60 20.27 0.67
N SER A 5 4.60 19.76 1.37
CA SER A 5 3.25 20.33 1.42
C SER A 5 3.21 21.53 2.37
N PRO A 6 2.16 22.37 2.32
CA PRO A 6 2.00 23.48 3.28
C PRO A 6 1.99 23.03 4.75
N GLY A 7 1.65 21.77 5.03
CA GLY A 7 1.71 21.16 6.36
C GLY A 7 3.07 20.55 6.73
N GLY A 8 4.12 20.77 5.93
CA GLY A 8 5.46 20.24 6.19
C GLY A 8 5.66 18.76 5.84
N LEU A 9 4.69 18.11 5.20
CA LEU A 9 4.77 16.69 4.84
C LEU A 9 5.38 16.50 3.44
N PRO A 10 6.10 15.39 3.18
CA PRO A 10 6.56 15.08 1.83
C PRO A 10 5.38 14.92 0.88
N THR A 11 5.50 15.49 -0.31
CA THR A 11 4.51 15.36 -1.39
C THR A 11 4.76 14.09 -2.21
N PHE A 12 3.68 13.51 -2.74
CA PHE A 12 3.72 12.34 -3.61
C PHE A 12 2.92 12.61 -4.90
N SER A 13 3.17 11.81 -5.94
CA SER A 13 2.35 11.86 -7.15
C SER A 13 0.90 11.52 -6.83
N ALA A 14 -0.04 12.30 -7.33
CA ALA A 14 -1.47 12.01 -7.22
C ALA A 14 -1.91 10.89 -8.18
N HIS A 15 -1.11 10.59 -9.21
CA HIS A 15 -1.45 9.54 -10.16
C HIS A 15 -1.34 8.16 -9.50
N PRO A 16 -2.31 7.25 -9.76
CA PRO A 16 -2.27 5.91 -9.21
C PRO A 16 -1.08 5.12 -9.76
N ALA A 17 -0.65 4.11 -9.02
CA ALA A 17 0.35 3.15 -9.50
C ALA A 17 -0.16 2.46 -10.78
N ARG A 18 0.74 2.25 -11.74
CA ARG A 18 0.40 1.60 -13.02
C ARG A 18 -0.03 0.16 -12.80
N PHE A 19 -1.13 -0.24 -13.41
CA PHE A 19 -1.56 -1.64 -13.42
C PHE A 19 -0.61 -2.48 -14.29
N SER A 20 -0.19 -3.62 -13.75
CA SER A 20 0.63 -4.61 -14.47
C SER A 20 -0.09 -5.96 -14.39
N PRO A 21 -0.61 -6.48 -15.52
CA PRO A 21 -1.36 -7.74 -15.53
C PRO A 21 -0.58 -8.94 -14.97
N ASP A 22 0.72 -9.00 -15.28
CA ASP A 22 1.63 -10.07 -14.84
C ASP A 22 1.99 -9.99 -13.35
N ASP A 23 1.92 -8.80 -12.75
CA ASP A 23 2.16 -8.57 -11.32
C ASP A 23 3.40 -9.32 -10.75
N LYS A 24 4.55 -9.18 -11.42
CA LYS A 24 5.81 -9.90 -11.10
C LYS A 24 6.25 -9.82 -9.64
N PHE A 25 5.89 -8.74 -8.94
CA PHE A 25 6.26 -8.49 -7.54
C PHE A 25 5.13 -8.76 -6.54
N SER A 26 4.06 -9.44 -6.95
CA SER A 26 2.93 -9.84 -6.10
C SER A 26 3.36 -10.50 -4.80
N ARG A 27 4.30 -11.47 -4.86
CA ARG A 27 4.83 -12.18 -3.68
C ARG A 27 5.46 -11.22 -2.66
N HIS A 28 6.30 -10.30 -3.11
CA HIS A 28 6.96 -9.31 -2.24
C HIS A 28 5.94 -8.36 -1.61
N ARG A 29 4.98 -7.86 -2.42
CA ARG A 29 3.89 -7.01 -1.93
C ARG A 29 3.08 -7.71 -0.84
N LEU A 30 2.73 -8.98 -1.06
CA LEU A 30 1.94 -9.75 -0.10
C LEU A 30 2.71 -10.05 1.18
N ALA A 31 4.01 -10.39 1.07
CA ALA A 31 4.88 -10.57 2.22
C ALA A 31 4.98 -9.31 3.07
N LEU A 32 5.18 -8.14 2.45
CA LEU A 32 5.19 -6.85 3.15
C LEU A 32 3.87 -6.57 3.88
N LYS A 33 2.74 -6.73 3.18
CA LYS A 33 1.41 -6.53 3.79
C LYS A 33 1.19 -7.44 5.00
N ARG A 34 1.65 -8.70 4.95
CA ARG A 34 1.61 -9.64 6.08
C ARG A 34 2.42 -9.14 7.27
N ARG A 35 3.69 -8.75 7.06
CA ARG A 35 4.58 -8.28 8.13
C ARG A 35 4.02 -7.06 8.88
N PHE A 36 3.34 -6.17 8.17
CA PHE A 36 2.76 -4.96 8.75
C PHE A 36 1.29 -5.10 9.17
N GLY A 37 0.69 -6.29 9.09
CA GLY A 37 -0.69 -6.51 9.54
C GLY A 37 -1.76 -5.82 8.69
N VAL A 38 -1.46 -5.47 7.43
CA VAL A 38 -2.33 -4.65 6.56
C VAL A 38 -3.35 -5.51 5.80
N LEU A 39 -3.18 -6.84 5.77
CA LEU A 39 -4.12 -7.69 5.03
C LEU A 39 -5.48 -7.74 5.73
N PRO A 40 -6.60 -7.57 5.00
CA PRO A 40 -7.94 -7.71 5.57
C PRO A 40 -8.16 -9.07 6.24
N THR A 41 -7.57 -10.13 5.68
CA THR A 41 -7.66 -11.51 6.19
C THR A 41 -6.91 -11.73 7.51
N GLN A 42 -6.07 -10.78 7.95
CA GLN A 42 -5.37 -10.87 9.24
C GLN A 42 -6.25 -10.42 10.40
N LYS A 43 -7.29 -9.62 10.14
CA LYS A 43 -8.31 -9.34 11.15
C LYS A 43 -9.14 -10.61 11.25
N GLY A 44 -9.06 -11.30 12.40
CA GLY A 44 -9.85 -12.49 12.66
C GLY A 44 -11.31 -12.25 12.32
N ARG A 45 -12.01 -13.29 11.83
CA ARG A 45 -13.45 -13.21 11.56
C ARG A 45 -14.12 -12.70 12.82
N ALA A 46 -14.82 -11.56 12.73
CA ALA A 46 -15.69 -11.13 13.79
C ALA A 46 -16.72 -12.25 13.99
N VAL A 47 -16.57 -13.00 15.08
CA VAL A 47 -17.59 -13.95 15.52
C VAL A 47 -18.73 -13.06 16.00
N LEU A 48 -19.84 -13.10 15.26
CA LEU A 48 -21.09 -12.46 15.64
C LEU A 48 -21.68 -13.12 16.88
#